data_AF-A0A844TA28-F1
#
_entry.id   AF-A0A844TA28-F1
#
_cell.length_a   1.000
_cell.length_b   1.000
_cell.length_c   1.000
_cell.angle_alpha   90.00
_cell.angle_beta   90.00
_cell.angle_gamma   90.00
#
_symmetry.space_group_name_H-M   'P 1'
#
loop_
_entity.id
_entity.type
_entity.pdbx_description
1 polymer ?
#
loop_
_entity_poly.entity_id
_entity_poly.type
_entity_poly.pdbx_seq_one_letter_code
_entity_poly.pdbx_strand_id
1 'polypeptide(L)'
;MAKKTIEITGNRFRGRNGLRVNAGSDVHVKLENNSFDGVEIPFDLTGGSRVDMRGSRIKNDPKLQSTTGWRRPVGPPLPSFCPNCKAIFPSRNYVFAGAYFNAWDNEEVCPNCRFEHARLSEGLFDLTKATVEIISAPDITHAMVECLRDAANEILRGRSTPADAIARVEAKSLHLGDLLRKALNIGLSAVAFLSGVAGIASLYYSKKSFEAAQEQVQLAREANEIARGATPSADTILSRTLQDLKGMKFIVDGSTRRSVSKPSKSKSSSKSKPARERPKGRMQANELWRKNR
;
A
#
# COMPACT_ATOMS: atom_id res chain seq x y z
N MET A 1 28.33 3.39 6.88
CA MET A 1 28.12 1.93 7.05
C MET A 1 27.08 1.48 6.04
N ALA A 2 27.27 0.31 5.41
CA ALA A 2 26.31 -0.21 4.43
C ALA A 2 25.04 -0.74 5.14
N LYS A 3 23.86 -0.28 4.72
CA LYS A 3 22.59 -0.78 5.25
C LYS A 3 22.34 -2.20 4.76
N LYS A 4 22.04 -3.13 5.67
CA LYS A 4 21.72 -4.52 5.32
C LYS A 4 20.26 -4.58 4.87
N THR A 5 20.02 -5.15 3.70
CA THR A 5 18.67 -5.38 3.17
C THR A 5 18.34 -6.86 3.18
N ILE A 6 17.16 -7.23 3.69
CA ILE A 6 16.59 -8.58 3.60
C ILE A 6 15.39 -8.50 2.67
N GLU A 7 15.39 -9.31 1.60
CA GLU A 7 14.30 -9.34 0.62
C GLU A 7 13.64 -10.72 0.59
N ILE A 8 12.31 -10.74 0.67
CA ILE A 8 11.50 -11.96 0.66
C ILE A 8 10.31 -11.75 -0.28
N THR A 9 10.34 -12.43 -1.42
CA THR A 9 9.40 -12.18 -2.52
C THR A 9 8.75 -13.47 -3.02
N GLY A 10 7.42 -13.45 -3.24
CA GLY A 10 6.69 -14.50 -3.94
C GLY A 10 6.52 -15.83 -3.19
N ASN A 11 6.68 -15.83 -1.86
CA ASN A 11 6.61 -17.05 -1.07
C ASN A 11 5.17 -17.39 -0.66
N ARG A 12 4.91 -18.69 -0.43
CA ARG A 12 3.63 -19.19 0.06
C ARG A 12 3.82 -19.94 1.38
N PHE A 13 3.13 -19.49 2.41
CA PHE A 13 3.23 -20.02 3.77
C PHE A 13 1.95 -20.75 4.17
N ARG A 14 2.12 -21.84 4.93
CA ARG A 14 1.07 -22.66 5.54
C ARG A 14 1.52 -23.13 6.91
N GLY A 15 0.55 -23.44 7.77
CA GLY A 15 0.82 -23.90 9.13
C GLY A 15 0.87 -22.75 10.12
N ARG A 16 1.43 -22.98 11.31
CA ARG A 16 1.25 -22.07 12.44
C ARG A 16 1.94 -20.70 12.27
N ASN A 17 3.18 -20.70 11.80
CA ASN A 17 4.03 -19.51 11.73
C ASN A 17 4.33 -19.15 10.28
N GLY A 18 4.23 -17.86 9.97
CA GLY A 18 4.63 -17.29 8.69
C GLY A 18 6.05 -16.77 8.72
N LEU A 19 6.23 -15.51 8.33
CA LEU A 19 7.50 -14.83 8.31
C LEU A 19 7.85 -14.27 9.68
N ARG A 20 9.01 -14.71 10.19
CA ARG A 20 9.62 -14.17 11.39
C ARG A 20 10.96 -13.54 11.04
N VAL A 21 11.06 -12.24 11.23
CA VAL A 21 12.31 -11.50 11.07
C VAL A 21 12.64 -10.89 12.41
N ASN A 22 13.71 -11.39 13.03
CA ASN A 22 14.33 -10.76 14.18
C ASN A 22 15.63 -10.11 13.71
N ALA A 23 15.56 -8.83 13.38
CA ALA A 23 16.70 -8.08 12.88
C ALA A 23 17.24 -7.13 13.95
N GLY A 24 18.52 -6.74 13.86
CA GLY A 24 19.04 -5.65 14.68
C GLY A 24 18.62 -4.27 14.15
N SER A 25 18.88 -3.22 14.93
CA SER A 25 18.83 -1.84 14.45
C SER A 25 19.69 -1.71 13.18
N ASP A 26 19.18 -1.06 12.12
CA ASP A 26 19.78 -0.90 10.78
C ASP A 26 19.55 -1.98 9.71
N VAL A 27 18.56 -2.86 9.88
CA VAL A 27 18.08 -3.71 8.78
C VAL A 27 16.85 -3.11 8.10
N HIS A 28 16.87 -3.09 6.76
CA HIS A 28 15.71 -2.81 5.90
C HIS A 28 15.13 -4.13 5.40
N VAL A 29 13.85 -4.39 5.69
CA VAL A 29 13.16 -5.60 5.26
C VAL A 29 12.22 -5.25 4.10
N LYS A 30 12.35 -5.93 2.96
CA LYS A 30 11.47 -5.82 1.80
C LYS A 30 10.67 -7.12 1.63
N LEU A 31 9.35 -7.01 1.66
CA LEU A 31 8.43 -8.14 1.59
C LEU A 31 7.44 -7.94 0.44
N GLU A 32 7.51 -8.77 -0.59
CA GLU A 32 6.70 -8.58 -1.79
C GLU A 32 5.92 -9.83 -2.19
N ASN A 33 4.63 -9.68 -2.50
CA ASN A 33 3.80 -10.74 -3.12
C ASN A 33 3.79 -12.07 -2.34
N ASN A 34 3.84 -12.01 -1.00
CA ASN A 34 3.82 -13.19 -0.15
C ASN A 34 2.37 -13.60 0.18
N SER A 35 2.08 -14.91 0.17
CA SER A 35 0.74 -15.43 0.47
C SER A 35 0.74 -16.34 1.70
N PHE A 36 -0.25 -16.15 2.57
CA PHE A 36 -0.41 -16.89 3.82
C PHE A 36 -1.78 -17.55 3.83
N ASP A 37 -1.83 -18.86 4.05
CA ASP A 37 -3.05 -19.67 3.99
C ASP A 37 -3.17 -20.50 5.28
N GLY A 38 -4.10 -20.11 6.15
CA GLY A 38 -4.28 -20.78 7.45
C GLY A 38 -3.17 -20.49 8.47
N VAL A 39 -2.50 -19.33 8.35
CA VAL A 39 -1.35 -18.98 9.19
C VAL A 39 -1.77 -18.14 10.40
N GLU A 40 -1.39 -18.60 11.61
CA GLU A 40 -1.74 -17.93 12.86
C GLU A 40 -1.02 -16.59 13.00
N ILE A 41 0.27 -16.54 12.68
CA ILE A 41 1.08 -15.31 12.73
C ILE A 41 1.79 -15.13 11.37
N PRO A 42 1.17 -14.44 10.40
CA PRO A 42 1.74 -14.23 9.08
C PRO A 42 3.03 -13.41 9.11
N PHE A 43 3.05 -12.34 9.91
CA PHE A 43 4.20 -11.44 10.03
C PHE A 43 4.54 -11.19 11.50
N ASP A 44 5.74 -11.61 11.91
CA ASP A 44 6.41 -11.27 13.17
C ASP A 44 7.73 -10.56 12.85
N LEU A 45 7.68 -9.23 12.69
CA LEU A 45 8.83 -8.41 12.30
C LEU A 45 9.33 -7.62 13.51
N THR A 46 10.04 -8.30 14.39
CA THR A 46 10.65 -7.71 15.59
C THR A 46 12.07 -7.23 15.28
N GLY A 47 12.41 -5.98 15.61
CA GLY A 47 13.78 -5.46 15.52
C GLY A 47 14.25 -4.91 14.15
N GLY A 48 13.44 -4.93 13.09
CA GLY A 48 13.76 -4.20 11.86
C GLY A 48 13.56 -2.69 12.01
N SER A 49 14.48 -1.85 11.49
CA SER A 49 14.33 -0.38 11.54
C SER A 49 13.29 0.16 10.56
N ARG A 50 13.19 -0.48 9.38
CA ARG A 50 12.28 -0.12 8.29
C ARG A 50 11.78 -1.37 7.58
N VAL A 51 10.49 -1.41 7.30
CA VAL A 51 9.86 -2.49 6.54
C VAL A 51 9.10 -1.89 5.36
N ASP A 52 9.40 -2.35 4.15
CA ASP A 52 8.56 -2.11 2.96
C ASP A 52 7.81 -3.42 2.64
N MET A 53 6.48 -3.35 2.61
CA MET A 53 5.60 -4.49 2.39
C MET A 53 4.61 -4.20 1.28
N ARG A 54 4.59 -5.06 0.25
CA ARG A 54 3.71 -4.91 -0.89
C ARG A 54 3.06 -6.22 -1.33
N GLY A 55 1.82 -6.17 -1.78
CA GLY A 55 1.22 -7.28 -2.52
C GLY A 55 0.94 -8.54 -1.67
N SER A 56 0.98 -8.45 -0.34
CA SER A 56 0.79 -9.62 0.52
C SER A 56 -0.68 -10.00 0.63
N ARG A 57 -0.98 -11.30 0.75
CA ARG A 57 -2.36 -11.85 0.76
C ARG A 57 -2.54 -12.86 1.86
N ILE A 58 -3.53 -12.66 2.73
CA ILE A 58 -3.83 -13.55 3.86
C ILE A 58 -5.20 -14.19 3.66
N LYS A 59 -5.24 -15.51 3.73
CA LYS A 59 -6.43 -16.34 3.51
C LYS A 59 -6.64 -17.29 4.68
N ASN A 60 -7.91 -17.69 4.89
CA ASN A 60 -8.29 -18.65 5.93
C ASN A 60 -7.71 -18.32 7.32
N ASP A 61 -7.72 -17.05 7.73
CA ASP A 61 -7.08 -16.61 8.98
C ASP A 61 -7.69 -17.36 10.19
N PRO A 62 -6.93 -18.22 10.90
CA PRO A 62 -7.46 -19.00 12.02
C PRO A 62 -7.84 -18.11 13.22
N LYS A 63 -7.30 -16.89 13.32
CA LYS A 63 -7.65 -15.92 14.37
C LYS A 63 -9.08 -15.43 14.28
N LEU A 64 -9.73 -15.67 13.15
CA LEU A 64 -11.13 -15.36 12.95
C LEU A 64 -12.08 -16.37 13.59
N GLN A 65 -11.60 -17.59 13.88
CA GLN A 65 -12.38 -18.66 14.51
C GLN A 65 -12.26 -18.66 16.04
N SER A 66 -11.18 -18.11 16.59
CA SER A 66 -10.98 -18.01 18.04
C SER A 66 -11.66 -16.76 18.63
N THR A 67 -12.44 -16.94 19.69
CA THR A 67 -12.95 -15.86 20.55
C THR A 67 -11.97 -15.46 21.64
N THR A 68 -10.94 -16.28 21.91
CA THR A 68 -9.98 -16.10 22.99
C THR A 68 -8.69 -15.43 22.52
N GLY A 69 -8.37 -14.30 23.15
CA GLY A 69 -7.03 -13.72 23.18
C GLY A 69 -6.72 -12.73 22.06
N TRP A 70 -7.09 -11.46 22.28
CA TRP A 70 -6.37 -10.35 21.64
C TRP A 70 -4.92 -10.36 22.14
N ARG A 71 -4.03 -11.10 21.47
CA ARG A 71 -2.59 -10.93 21.71
C ARG A 71 -2.20 -9.59 21.09
N ARG A 72 -1.78 -8.66 21.95
CA ARG A 72 -1.31 -7.34 21.54
C ARG A 72 -0.12 -7.54 20.59
N PRO A 73 -0.17 -7.10 19.34
CA PRO A 73 1.05 -6.94 18.56
C PRO A 73 2.00 -6.02 19.33
N VAL A 74 3.31 -6.26 19.21
CA VAL A 74 4.30 -5.23 19.50
C VAL A 74 4.06 -4.15 18.45
N GLY A 75 3.52 -2.99 18.88
CA GLY A 75 3.12 -1.89 18.00
C GLY A 75 1.59 -1.69 17.90
N PRO A 76 1.14 -0.48 17.55
CA PRO A 76 -0.27 -0.19 17.32
C PRO A 76 -0.80 -0.93 16.09
N PRO A 77 -2.03 -1.48 16.11
CA PRO A 77 -2.60 -2.15 14.96
C PRO A 77 -2.93 -1.13 13.86
N LEU A 78 -2.57 -1.45 12.62
CA LEU A 78 -2.92 -0.64 11.45
C LEU A 78 -4.39 -0.87 11.07
N PRO A 79 -5.10 0.16 10.58
CA PRO A 79 -6.48 0.00 10.15
C PRO A 79 -6.57 -0.74 8.81
N SER A 80 -7.64 -1.51 8.65
CA SER A 80 -7.99 -2.19 7.41
C SER A 80 -9.42 -1.90 7.02
N PHE A 81 -9.68 -1.81 5.72
CA PHE A 81 -10.97 -1.51 5.12
C PHE A 81 -11.49 -2.68 4.30
N CYS A 82 -12.69 -3.15 4.62
CA CYS A 82 -13.36 -4.18 3.83
C CYS A 82 -14.21 -3.55 2.72
N PRO A 83 -13.92 -3.77 1.43
CA PRO A 83 -14.73 -3.20 0.35
C PRO A 83 -16.11 -3.88 0.22
N ASN A 84 -16.29 -5.09 0.79
CA ASN A 84 -17.57 -5.81 0.78
C ASN A 84 -18.57 -5.23 1.79
N CYS A 85 -18.25 -5.24 3.09
CA CYS A 85 -19.16 -4.74 4.14
C CYS A 85 -18.87 -3.31 4.61
N LYS A 86 -17.89 -2.63 4.01
CA LYS A 86 -17.46 -1.25 4.33
C LYS A 86 -16.93 -1.05 5.76
N ALA A 87 -16.70 -2.13 6.50
CA ALA A 87 -16.15 -2.07 7.85
C ALA A 87 -14.68 -1.62 7.83
N ILE A 88 -14.33 -0.78 8.81
CA ILE A 88 -12.95 -0.45 9.16
C ILE A 88 -12.63 -1.19 10.45
N PHE A 89 -11.50 -1.88 10.52
CA PHE A 89 -11.14 -2.66 11.70
C PHE A 89 -9.62 -2.66 11.92
N PRO A 90 -9.13 -2.81 13.15
CA PRO A 90 -7.72 -2.98 13.41
C PRO A 90 -7.24 -4.33 12.85
N SER A 91 -6.22 -4.29 12.00
CA SER A 91 -5.60 -5.50 11.47
C SER A 91 -5.00 -6.34 12.58
N ARG A 92 -5.15 -7.67 12.44
CA ARG A 92 -4.68 -8.65 13.43
C ARG A 92 -3.47 -9.45 12.96
N ASN A 93 -3.08 -9.26 11.71
CA ASN A 93 -2.16 -10.16 11.02
C ASN A 93 -0.71 -9.68 11.02
N TYR A 94 -0.48 -8.46 11.48
CA TYR A 94 0.79 -7.81 11.36
C TYR A 94 1.32 -7.38 12.73
N VAL A 95 2.51 -7.88 13.06
CA VAL A 95 3.27 -7.49 14.25
C VAL A 95 4.52 -6.75 13.79
N PHE A 96 4.62 -5.47 14.14
CA PHE A 96 5.69 -4.58 13.69
C PHE A 96 6.31 -3.83 14.85
N ALA A 97 7.58 -4.12 15.16
CA ALA A 97 8.33 -3.39 16.16
C ALA A 97 9.30 -2.34 15.56
N GLY A 98 9.18 -2.07 14.25
CA GLY A 98 10.06 -1.13 13.55
C GLY A 98 9.59 0.32 13.60
N ALA A 99 10.50 1.25 13.36
CA ALA A 99 10.22 2.69 13.37
C ALA A 99 9.35 3.13 12.19
N TYR A 100 9.66 2.62 10.99
CA TYR A 100 8.97 2.99 9.76
C TYR A 100 8.37 1.77 9.06
N PHE A 101 7.10 1.89 8.67
CA PHE A 101 6.37 0.85 7.97
C PHE A 101 5.75 1.40 6.70
N ASN A 102 6.11 0.84 5.55
CA ASN A 102 5.57 1.24 4.26
C ASN A 102 4.72 0.09 3.70
N ALA A 103 3.42 0.27 3.61
CA ALA A 103 2.47 -0.76 3.17
C ALA A 103 1.71 -0.33 1.92
N TRP A 104 1.66 -1.21 0.93
CA TRP A 104 0.93 -1.00 -0.32
C TRP A 104 0.28 -2.28 -0.81
N ASP A 105 -0.98 -2.22 -1.28
CA ASP A 105 -1.66 -3.36 -1.89
C ASP A 105 -1.58 -4.64 -1.04
N ASN A 106 -1.88 -4.56 0.26
CA ASN A 106 -1.91 -5.73 1.15
C ASN A 106 -3.36 -6.09 1.49
N GLU A 107 -3.69 -7.37 1.47
CA GLU A 107 -5.05 -7.86 1.75
C GLU A 107 -5.10 -8.86 2.89
N GLU A 108 -6.19 -8.82 3.65
CA GLU A 108 -6.52 -9.75 4.71
C GLU A 108 -8.01 -10.11 4.76
N VAL A 109 -8.35 -11.05 5.63
CA VAL A 109 -9.74 -11.51 5.80
C VAL A 109 -10.50 -10.59 6.75
N CYS A 110 -11.64 -10.06 6.29
CA CYS A 110 -12.50 -9.22 7.11
C CYS A 110 -13.09 -10.00 8.29
N PRO A 111 -12.93 -9.54 9.55
CA PRO A 111 -13.51 -10.20 10.71
C PRO A 111 -15.04 -10.18 10.72
N ASN A 112 -15.66 -9.18 10.08
CA ASN A 112 -17.11 -8.97 10.13
C ASN A 112 -17.87 -9.83 9.11
N CYS A 113 -17.40 -9.88 7.86
CA CYS A 113 -18.11 -10.57 6.76
C CYS A 113 -17.30 -11.70 6.10
N ARG A 114 -16.11 -12.02 6.64
CA ARG A 114 -15.20 -13.07 6.13
C ARG A 114 -14.70 -12.88 4.69
N PHE A 115 -14.89 -11.71 4.10
CA PHE A 115 -14.37 -11.40 2.77
C PHE A 115 -12.84 -11.37 2.76
N GLU A 116 -12.19 -12.11 1.86
CA GLU A 116 -10.73 -12.30 1.82
C GLU A 116 -9.93 -11.11 1.26
N HIS A 117 -10.59 -10.12 0.67
CA HIS A 117 -9.94 -8.96 0.04
C HIS A 117 -10.20 -7.67 0.82
N ALA A 118 -10.17 -7.72 2.16
CA ALA A 118 -10.11 -6.50 2.95
C ALA A 118 -8.72 -5.89 2.83
N ARG A 119 -8.63 -4.59 2.56
CA ARG A 119 -7.37 -3.90 2.26
C ARG A 119 -6.79 -3.31 3.53
N LEU A 120 -5.51 -3.59 3.79
CA LEU A 120 -4.76 -2.87 4.82
C LEU A 120 -4.60 -1.42 4.40
N SER A 121 -4.56 -0.49 5.36
CA SER A 121 -4.25 0.91 5.08
C SER A 121 -2.93 1.04 4.33
N GLU A 122 -2.98 1.74 3.20
CA GLU A 122 -1.80 2.03 2.40
C GLU A 122 -1.12 3.30 2.88
N GLY A 123 0.20 3.31 2.81
CA GLY A 123 0.98 4.47 3.17
C GLY A 123 2.33 4.17 3.79
N LEU A 124 3.04 5.25 4.08
CA LEU A 124 4.22 5.25 4.95
C LEU A 124 3.78 5.69 6.34
N PHE A 125 4.06 4.86 7.34
CA PHE A 125 3.68 5.04 8.73
C PHE A 125 4.93 5.19 9.60
N ASP A 126 4.91 6.17 10.51
CA ASP A 126 5.87 6.30 11.60
C ASP A 126 5.24 5.70 12.87
N LEU A 127 5.87 4.64 13.37
CA LEU A 127 5.46 3.86 14.53
C LEU A 127 6.34 4.14 15.76
N THR A 128 7.28 5.10 15.69
CA THR A 128 8.15 5.47 16.82
C THR A 128 7.38 6.13 17.96
N LYS A 129 6.21 6.71 17.66
CA LYS A 129 5.34 7.40 18.61
C LYS A 129 4.29 6.46 19.19
N ALA A 130 3.71 6.84 20.33
CA ALA A 130 2.61 6.09 20.95
C ALA A 130 1.36 5.99 20.04
N THR A 131 1.23 6.90 19.09
CA THR A 131 0.17 6.93 18.07
C THR A 131 0.79 6.72 16.68
N VAL A 132 0.19 5.88 15.84
CA VAL A 132 0.58 5.74 14.42
C VAL A 132 0.46 7.08 13.74
N GLU A 133 1.56 7.56 13.18
CA GLU A 133 1.56 8.76 12.37
C GLU A 133 1.61 8.39 10.89
N ILE A 134 0.62 8.85 10.13
CA ILE A 134 0.59 8.66 8.67
C ILE A 134 1.52 9.72 8.04
N ILE A 135 2.55 9.27 7.33
CA ILE A 135 3.46 10.12 6.57
C ILE A 135 2.90 10.42 5.18
N SER A 136 2.30 9.42 4.54
CA SER A 136 1.64 9.55 3.24
C SER A 136 0.55 8.48 3.15
N ALA A 137 -0.64 8.83 2.64
CA ALA A 137 -1.74 7.90 2.39
C ALA A 137 -2.57 8.36 1.16
N PRO A 138 -3.37 7.47 0.53
CA PRO A 138 -4.25 7.85 -0.58
C PRO A 138 -5.39 8.79 -0.14
N ASP A 139 -5.85 9.64 -1.07
CA ASP A 139 -6.90 10.67 -0.86
C ASP A 139 -8.19 10.15 -0.19
N ILE A 140 -8.54 8.87 -0.42
CA ILE A 140 -9.75 8.28 0.16
C ILE A 140 -9.70 8.24 1.70
N THR A 141 -8.51 8.00 2.27
CA THR A 141 -8.32 8.00 3.73
C THR A 141 -8.48 9.42 4.28
N HIS A 142 -8.02 10.43 3.54
CA HIS A 142 -8.18 11.83 3.88
C HIS A 142 -9.66 12.26 3.88
N ALA A 143 -10.38 11.96 2.79
CA ALA A 143 -11.79 12.32 2.63
C ALA A 143 -12.69 11.70 3.72
N MET A 144 -12.33 10.52 4.24
CA MET A 144 -13.06 9.85 5.31
C MET A 144 -12.87 10.54 6.68
N VAL A 145 -11.64 10.92 7.00
CA VAL A 145 -11.33 11.64 8.25
C VAL A 145 -11.95 13.04 8.25
N GLU A 146 -11.89 13.75 7.12
CA GLU A 146 -12.53 15.05 6.96
C GLU A 146 -14.05 14.97 7.08
N CYS A 147 -14.67 13.95 6.49
CA CYS A 147 -16.12 13.77 6.60
C CYS A 147 -16.59 13.60 8.05
N LEU A 148 -15.85 12.84 8.86
CA LEU A 148 -16.14 12.68 10.29
C LEU A 148 -15.98 14.00 11.05
N ARG A 149 -14.89 14.73 10.77
CA ARG A 149 -14.61 16.03 11.39
C ARG A 149 -15.73 17.02 11.11
N ASP A 150 -16.14 17.13 9.86
CA ASP A 150 -17.12 18.12 9.42
C ASP A 150 -18.51 17.80 9.99
N ALA A 151 -18.91 16.52 9.99
CA ALA A 151 -20.17 16.09 10.61
C ALA A 151 -20.20 16.38 12.12
N ALA A 152 -19.10 16.10 12.83
CA ALA A 152 -19.03 16.39 14.26
C ALA A 152 -19.08 17.90 14.55
N ASN A 153 -18.41 18.73 13.74
CA ASN A 153 -18.42 20.18 13.87
C ASN A 153 -19.81 20.80 13.61
N GLU A 154 -20.58 20.25 12.67
CA GLU A 154 -21.94 20.73 12.40
C GLU A 154 -22.91 20.42 13.55
N ILE A 155 -22.79 19.24 14.17
CA ILE A 155 -23.55 18.89 15.39
C ILE A 155 -23.21 19.86 16.51
N LEU A 156 -21.91 20.10 16.77
CA LEU A 156 -21.46 20.98 17.85
C LEU A 156 -21.90 22.44 17.67
N ARG A 157 -22.03 22.90 16.41
CA ARG A 157 -22.51 24.24 16.08
C ARG A 157 -24.03 24.33 16.00
N GLY A 158 -24.76 23.25 16.24
CA GLY A 158 -26.22 23.20 16.12
C GLY A 158 -26.74 23.38 14.69
N ARG A 159 -25.90 23.18 13.67
CA ARG A 159 -26.28 23.35 12.25
C ARG A 159 -26.88 22.09 11.63
N SER A 160 -26.64 20.93 12.25
CA SER A 160 -27.18 19.63 11.84
C SER A 160 -27.69 18.89 13.06
N THR A 161 -28.77 18.15 12.91
CA THR A 161 -29.20 17.21 13.95
C THR A 161 -28.23 16.01 13.99
N PRO A 162 -28.12 15.32 15.14
CA PRO A 162 -27.37 14.06 15.24
C PRO A 162 -27.80 13.00 14.21
N ALA A 163 -29.10 12.89 13.93
CA ALA A 163 -29.64 11.93 12.96
C ALA A 163 -29.19 12.25 11.54
N ASP A 164 -29.26 13.53 11.15
CA ASP A 164 -28.83 13.97 9.81
C ASP A 164 -27.33 13.81 9.61
N ALA A 165 -26.54 14.11 10.64
CA ALA A 165 -25.09 13.96 10.60
C ALA A 165 -24.68 12.48 10.50
N ILE A 166 -25.34 11.59 11.24
CA ILE A 166 -25.17 10.14 11.09
C ILE A 166 -25.52 9.71 9.67
N ALA A 167 -26.70 10.06 9.15
CA ALA A 167 -27.13 9.68 7.81
C ALA A 167 -26.15 10.17 6.71
N ARG A 168 -25.62 11.38 6.86
CA ARG A 168 -24.64 11.95 5.93
C ARG A 168 -23.30 11.23 5.97
N VAL A 169 -22.85 10.83 7.15
CA VAL A 169 -21.63 10.02 7.32
C VAL A 169 -21.85 8.59 6.82
N GLU A 170 -23.02 8.00 7.08
CA GLU A 170 -23.41 6.67 6.60
C GLU A 170 -23.47 6.59 5.08
N ALA A 171 -23.93 7.65 4.42
CA ALA A 171 -23.95 7.74 2.96
C ALA A 171 -22.54 7.60 2.35
N LYS A 172 -21.48 7.98 3.09
CA LYS A 172 -20.09 7.73 2.68
C LYS A 172 -19.58 6.39 3.21
N SER A 173 -19.87 6.07 4.46
CA SER A 173 -19.48 4.81 5.11
C SER A 173 -20.39 4.50 6.29
N LEU A 174 -21.14 3.41 6.17
CA LEU A 174 -21.99 2.86 7.24
C LEU A 174 -21.27 2.75 8.59
N HIS A 175 -20.01 2.31 8.56
CA HIS A 175 -19.24 2.12 9.79
C HIS A 175 -18.86 3.44 10.49
N LEU A 176 -18.59 4.48 9.72
CA LEU A 176 -18.31 5.81 10.29
C LEU A 176 -19.58 6.39 10.94
N GLY A 177 -20.75 6.08 10.37
CA GLY A 177 -22.05 6.37 10.98
C GLY A 177 -22.23 5.69 12.32
N ASP A 178 -21.93 4.39 12.39
CA ASP A 178 -21.98 3.61 13.64
C ASP A 178 -21.04 4.18 14.71
N LEU A 179 -19.83 4.60 14.33
CA LEU A 179 -18.87 5.25 15.24
C LEU A 179 -19.41 6.57 15.79
N LEU A 180 -19.93 7.42 14.90
CA LEU A 180 -20.54 8.70 15.29
C LEU A 180 -21.76 8.48 16.18
N ARG A 181 -22.61 7.49 15.86
CA ARG A 181 -23.77 7.07 16.65
C ARG A 181 -23.38 6.62 18.05
N LYS A 182 -22.35 5.77 18.17
CA LYS A 182 -21.83 5.34 19.47
C LYS A 182 -21.31 6.51 20.30
N ALA A 183 -20.59 7.44 19.67
CA ALA A 183 -20.10 8.62 20.37
C ALA A 183 -21.23 9.53 20.85
N LEU A 184 -22.26 9.74 20.02
CA LEU A 184 -23.46 10.49 20.40
C LEU A 184 -24.20 9.86 21.58
N ASN A 185 -24.30 8.53 21.64
CA ASN A 185 -24.92 7.81 22.76
C ASN A 185 -24.12 7.93 24.07
N ILE A 186 -22.81 8.15 24.00
CA ILE A 186 -21.97 8.43 25.18
C ILE A 186 -22.17 9.87 25.66
N GLY A 187 -22.42 10.80 24.73
CA GLY A 187 -22.77 12.19 25.01
C GLY A 187 -22.00 13.20 24.15
N LEU A 188 -22.39 14.47 24.25
CA LEU A 188 -21.79 15.59 23.49
C LEU A 188 -20.28 15.75 23.72
N SER A 189 -19.77 15.39 24.90
CA SER A 189 -18.35 15.41 25.22
C SER A 189 -17.53 14.41 24.38
N ALA A 190 -18.08 13.23 24.08
CA ALA A 190 -17.43 12.25 23.21
C ALA A 190 -17.42 12.69 21.74
N VAL A 191 -18.45 13.42 21.31
CA VAL A 191 -18.50 14.05 19.97
C VAL A 191 -17.47 15.17 19.86
N ALA A 192 -17.36 16.03 20.88
CA ALA A 192 -16.34 17.07 20.95
C ALA A 192 -14.93 16.46 20.92
N PHE A 193 -14.70 15.37 21.63
CA PHE A 193 -13.43 14.64 21.58
C PHE A 193 -13.13 14.10 20.18
N LEU A 194 -14.10 13.43 19.53
CA LEU A 194 -13.92 12.96 18.15
C LEU A 194 -13.63 14.09 17.16
N SER A 195 -14.34 15.22 17.26
CA SER A 195 -14.07 16.40 16.43
C SER A 195 -12.69 16.99 16.70
N GLY A 196 -12.25 17.00 17.95
CA GLY A 196 -10.94 17.50 18.37
C GLY A 196 -9.83 16.62 17.84
N VAL A 197 -9.95 15.30 17.99
CA VAL A 197 -8.99 14.33 17.43
C VAL A 197 -8.94 14.41 15.91
N ALA A 198 -10.09 14.48 15.24
CA ALA A 198 -10.15 14.61 13.79
C ALA A 198 -9.60 15.98 13.31
N GLY A 199 -9.84 17.05 14.07
CA GLY A 199 -9.32 18.39 13.81
C GLY A 199 -7.80 18.49 14.00
N ILE A 200 -7.26 17.94 15.09
CA ILE A 200 -5.82 17.86 15.35
C ILE A 200 -5.13 17.01 14.29
N ALA A 201 -5.71 15.85 13.95
CA ALA A 201 -5.22 15.01 12.86
C ALA A 201 -5.18 15.82 11.56
N SER A 202 -6.27 16.51 11.22
CA SER A 202 -6.37 17.30 9.99
C SER A 202 -5.39 18.49 9.94
N LEU A 203 -5.17 19.22 11.04
CA LEU A 203 -4.17 20.29 11.14
C LEU A 203 -2.73 19.76 11.05
N TYR A 204 -2.48 18.62 11.67
CA TYR A 204 -1.20 17.94 11.59
C TYR A 204 -0.90 17.53 10.14
N TYR A 205 -1.92 17.02 9.43
CA TYR A 205 -1.80 16.64 8.03
C TYR A 205 -1.72 17.83 7.06
N SER A 206 -2.37 18.96 7.34
CA SER A 206 -2.23 20.17 6.51
C SER A 206 -0.81 20.73 6.56
N LYS A 207 -0.14 20.65 7.73
CA LYS A 207 1.25 21.06 7.85
C LYS A 207 2.19 20.14 7.06
N LYS A 208 1.96 18.84 7.14
CA LYS A 208 2.80 17.83 6.48
C LYS A 208 2.64 17.79 4.97
N SER A 209 1.41 17.96 4.47
CA SER A 209 1.16 18.10 3.03
C SER A 209 1.81 19.34 2.45
N PHE A 210 1.91 20.43 3.22
CA PHE A 210 2.64 21.63 2.83
C PHE A 210 4.16 21.39 2.75
N GLU A 211 4.74 20.67 3.72
CA GLU A 211 6.15 20.28 3.70
C GLU A 211 6.48 19.40 2.47
N ALA A 212 5.65 18.40 2.18
CA ALA A 212 5.81 17.56 0.99
C ALA A 212 5.65 18.35 -0.33
N ALA A 213 4.73 19.32 -0.38
CA ALA A 213 4.57 20.19 -1.54
C ALA A 213 5.80 21.09 -1.74
N GLN A 214 6.40 21.60 -0.66
CA GLN A 214 7.64 22.39 -0.75
C GLN A 214 8.83 21.56 -1.23
N GLU A 215 8.96 20.32 -0.78
CA GLU A 215 10.01 19.40 -1.24
C GLU A 215 9.88 19.11 -2.75
N GLN A 216 8.67 18.88 -3.24
CA GLN A 216 8.45 18.72 -4.70
C GLN A 216 8.78 19.98 -5.49
N VAL A 217 8.49 21.17 -4.96
CA VAL A 217 8.88 22.44 -5.60
C VAL A 217 10.40 22.60 -5.62
N GLN A 218 11.11 22.19 -4.57
CA GLN A 218 12.56 22.23 -4.54
C GLN A 218 13.17 21.27 -5.56
N LEU A 219 12.72 20.01 -5.59
CA LEU A 219 13.18 19.03 -6.58
C LEU A 219 12.89 19.49 -8.02
N ALA A 220 11.73 20.11 -8.26
CA ALA A 220 11.39 20.66 -9.57
C ALA A 220 12.25 21.88 -9.96
N ARG A 221 12.70 22.68 -8.98
CA ARG A 221 13.66 23.77 -9.22
C ARG A 221 15.04 23.22 -9.54
N GLU A 222 15.54 22.27 -8.76
CA GLU A 222 16.83 21.62 -9.00
C GLU A 222 16.84 20.92 -10.37
N ALA A 223 15.77 20.22 -10.73
CA ALA A 223 15.63 19.61 -12.05
C ALA A 223 15.65 20.65 -13.19
N ASN A 224 15.01 21.82 -13.00
CA ASN A 224 15.07 22.92 -13.96
C ASN A 224 16.45 23.57 -14.05
N GLU A 225 17.17 23.70 -12.94
CA GLU A 225 18.54 24.20 -12.93
C GLU A 225 19.51 23.24 -13.61
N ILE A 226 19.36 21.93 -13.38
CA ILE A 226 20.10 20.90 -14.12
C ILE A 226 19.77 20.97 -15.61
N ALA A 227 18.49 21.12 -15.99
CA ALA A 227 18.11 21.25 -17.40
C ALA A 227 18.70 22.51 -18.07
N ARG A 228 18.79 23.62 -17.32
CA ARG A 228 19.41 24.87 -17.77
C ARG A 228 20.94 24.79 -17.82
N GLY A 229 21.56 24.02 -16.92
CA GLY A 229 23.02 23.82 -16.87
C GLY A 229 23.53 22.70 -17.80
N ALA A 230 22.68 21.74 -18.16
CA ALA A 230 23.02 20.58 -18.99
C ALA A 230 22.66 20.73 -20.47
N THR A 231 22.14 21.89 -20.89
CA THR A 231 22.12 22.25 -22.31
C THR A 231 23.45 22.94 -22.63
N PRO A 232 24.47 22.23 -23.16
CA PRO A 232 25.62 22.92 -23.75
C PRO A 232 25.03 23.90 -24.76
N SER A 233 25.43 25.17 -24.68
CA SER A 233 24.92 26.18 -25.60
C SER A 233 25.05 25.65 -27.02
N ALA A 234 24.10 25.97 -27.90
CA ALA A 234 24.12 25.49 -29.28
C ALA A 234 25.50 25.70 -29.93
N ASP A 235 26.20 26.76 -29.55
CA ASP A 235 27.57 27.08 -29.96
C ASP A 235 28.62 26.05 -29.51
N THR A 236 28.45 25.43 -28.33
CA THR A 236 29.35 24.40 -27.80
C THR A 236 29.18 23.06 -28.54
N ILE A 237 27.95 22.75 -28.96
CA ILE A 237 27.66 21.56 -29.79
C ILE A 237 28.19 21.78 -31.22
N LEU A 238 27.97 22.98 -31.78
CA LEU A 238 28.41 23.33 -33.12
C LEU A 238 29.94 23.34 -33.25
N SER A 239 30.64 23.88 -32.25
CA SER A 239 32.10 23.91 -32.21
C SER A 239 32.72 22.51 -32.08
N ARG A 240 32.14 21.63 -31.24
CA ARG A 240 32.57 20.21 -31.17
C ARG A 240 32.35 19.46 -32.47
N THR A 241 31.18 19.59 -33.09
CA THR A 241 30.90 18.92 -34.37
C THR A 241 31.81 19.40 -35.50
N LEU A 242 32.12 20.69 -35.56
CA LEU A 242 33.11 21.22 -36.52
C LEU A 242 34.53 20.72 -36.24
N GLN A 243 34.89 20.53 -34.97
CA GLN A 243 36.20 20.01 -34.59
C GLN A 243 36.34 18.52 -34.95
N ASP A 244 35.29 17.72 -34.72
CA ASP A 244 35.24 16.30 -35.09
C ASP A 244 35.25 16.12 -36.63
N LEU A 245 34.55 16.98 -37.37
CA LEU A 245 34.57 16.98 -38.83
C LEU A 245 35.94 17.35 -39.41
N LYS A 246 36.71 18.22 -38.77
CA LYS A 246 38.09 18.53 -39.18
C LYS A 246 39.06 17.35 -39.00
N GLY A 247 38.76 16.43 -38.08
CA GLY A 247 39.59 15.24 -37.83
C GLY A 247 39.27 14.04 -38.74
N MET A 248 38.11 14.03 -39.40
CA MET A 248 37.70 12.94 -40.27
C MET A 248 38.45 12.98 -41.60
N LYS A 249 39.52 12.19 -41.71
CA LYS A 249 40.10 11.80 -43.01
C LYS A 249 39.11 10.84 -43.69
N PHE A 250 38.43 11.34 -44.72
CA PHE A 250 37.63 10.51 -45.60
C PHE A 250 38.56 9.55 -46.36
N ILE A 251 38.62 8.30 -45.92
CA ILE A 251 39.18 7.21 -46.71
C ILE A 251 38.09 6.85 -47.73
N VAL A 252 38.23 7.39 -48.94
CA VAL A 252 37.41 6.97 -50.08
C VAL A 252 37.93 5.61 -50.52
N ASP A 253 37.39 4.56 -49.91
CA ASP A 253 37.70 3.19 -50.27
C ASP A 253 36.99 2.87 -51.61
N GLY A 254 37.75 2.91 -52.71
CA GLY A 254 37.28 2.76 -54.08
C GLY A 254 36.83 1.35 -54.47
N SER A 255 36.52 0.47 -53.51
CA SER A 255 36.37 -0.97 -53.75
C SER A 255 35.00 -1.57 -53.43
N THR A 256 33.93 -0.77 -53.37
CA THR A 256 32.57 -1.32 -53.15
C THR A 256 31.65 -1.20 -54.38
N ARG A 257 32.01 -1.85 -55.49
CA ARG A 257 31.02 -2.32 -56.47
C ARG A 257 30.28 -3.53 -55.86
N ARG A 258 29.30 -3.30 -54.99
CA ARG A 258 28.36 -4.34 -54.58
C ARG A 258 27.24 -4.45 -55.60
N SER A 259 27.23 -5.57 -56.31
CA SER A 259 26.14 -6.03 -57.16
C SER A 259 24.83 -6.11 -56.35
N VAL A 260 23.81 -5.42 -56.83
CA VAL A 260 22.44 -5.45 -56.31
C VAL A 260 21.85 -6.84 -56.56
N SER A 261 21.83 -7.69 -55.53
CA SER A 261 21.08 -8.95 -55.55
C SER A 261 19.62 -8.71 -55.14
N LYS A 262 18.71 -9.20 -55.99
CA LYS A 262 17.23 -9.09 -55.86
C LYS A 262 16.69 -9.64 -54.53
N PRO A 263 15.59 -9.08 -54.01
CA PRO A 263 14.95 -9.54 -52.79
C PRO A 263 14.24 -10.89 -53.00
N SER A 264 14.62 -11.90 -52.23
CA SER A 264 13.93 -13.19 -52.18
C SER A 264 12.73 -13.11 -51.24
N LYS A 265 11.57 -13.53 -51.76
CA LYS A 265 10.32 -13.69 -51.00
C LYS A 265 10.45 -14.88 -50.05
N SER A 266 10.44 -14.66 -48.74
CA SER A 266 10.17 -15.72 -47.76
C SER A 266 8.69 -15.71 -47.36
N LYS A 267 7.98 -16.74 -47.81
CA LYS A 267 6.67 -17.20 -47.30
C LYS A 267 6.89 -18.24 -46.21
N SER A 268 5.81 -18.58 -45.52
CA SER A 268 5.56 -19.76 -44.65
C SER A 268 5.86 -19.50 -43.17
N SER A 269 4.87 -19.42 -42.28
CA SER A 269 3.85 -20.40 -41.85
C SER A 269 4.42 -21.51 -40.96
N SER A 270 4.02 -21.54 -39.69
CA SER A 270 3.73 -22.76 -38.91
C SER A 270 3.36 -22.31 -37.50
N LYS A 271 2.12 -22.50 -37.02
CA LYS A 271 1.41 -23.73 -36.62
C LYS A 271 1.15 -23.63 -35.12
N SER A 272 -0.11 -23.38 -34.83
CA SER A 272 -0.81 -23.69 -33.60
C SER A 272 -0.57 -25.14 -33.15
N LYS A 273 -0.47 -25.35 -31.83
CA LYS A 273 -0.74 -26.63 -31.19
C LYS A 273 -1.58 -26.45 -29.93
N PRO A 274 -2.37 -27.48 -29.54
CA PRO A 274 -3.65 -27.30 -28.86
C PRO A 274 -3.60 -27.61 -27.36
N ALA A 275 -4.75 -27.31 -26.75
CA ALA A 275 -5.17 -27.54 -25.39
C ALA A 275 -4.76 -28.89 -24.79
N ARG A 276 -4.38 -28.86 -23.50
CA ARG A 276 -4.23 -30.04 -22.66
C ARG A 276 -5.25 -30.03 -21.53
N GLU A 277 -5.77 -31.23 -21.30
CA GLU A 277 -7.01 -31.58 -20.63
C GLU A 277 -7.04 -31.32 -19.11
N ARG A 278 -8.26 -31.10 -18.61
CA ARG A 278 -8.64 -31.18 -17.20
C ARG A 278 -8.66 -32.64 -16.72
N PRO A 279 -8.19 -32.93 -15.49
CA PRO A 279 -8.69 -34.06 -14.73
C PRO A 279 -9.94 -33.65 -13.94
N LYS A 280 -11.06 -34.34 -14.18
CA LYS A 280 -12.22 -34.39 -13.29
C LYS A 280 -11.84 -35.26 -12.08
N GLY A 281 -11.56 -34.62 -10.94
CA GLY A 281 -11.39 -35.29 -9.64
C GLY A 281 -12.61 -35.05 -8.77
N ARG A 282 -13.48 -36.06 -8.70
CA ARG A 282 -14.68 -36.17 -7.88
C ARG A 282 -14.26 -36.65 -6.49
N MET A 283 -14.53 -35.90 -5.42
CA MET A 283 -14.71 -36.46 -4.08
C MET A 283 -15.75 -35.64 -3.32
N GLN A 284 -16.93 -36.25 -3.21
CA GLN A 284 -17.90 -36.00 -2.14
C GLN A 284 -17.35 -36.62 -0.86
N ALA A 285 -17.41 -35.88 0.26
CA ALA A 285 -17.45 -36.47 1.59
C ALA A 285 -17.97 -35.44 2.61
N ASN A 286 -19.20 -35.67 3.05
CA ASN A 286 -19.71 -35.57 4.43
C ASN A 286 -19.55 -34.21 5.12
N GLU A 287 -20.60 -33.42 5.37
CA GLU A 287 -21.84 -33.76 6.08
C GLU A 287 -21.57 -34.48 7.42
N LEU A 288 -21.09 -33.72 8.40
CA LEU A 288 -21.23 -34.01 9.83
C LEU A 288 -20.98 -32.72 10.60
N TRP A 289 -21.67 -32.56 11.74
CA TRP A 289 -21.71 -31.40 12.64
C TRP A 289 -22.87 -30.40 12.45
N ARG A 290 -24.09 -30.94 12.36
CA ARG A 290 -25.22 -30.44 13.16
C ARG A 290 -25.41 -31.39 14.34
N LYS A 291 -25.02 -30.97 15.55
CA LYS A 291 -25.62 -31.35 16.84
C LYS A 291 -24.83 -30.68 18.00
N ASN A 292 -25.60 -30.22 18.99
CA ASN A 292 -25.26 -29.49 20.22
C ASN A 292 -25.40 -27.98 20.04
N ARG A 293 -26.62 -27.46 20.28
CA ARG A 293 -27.14 -26.99 21.59
C ARG A 293 -26.38 -25.79 22.09
#